data_AF-A0AAV7G1Q0-F1
#
_entry.id   AF-A0AAV7G1Q0-F1
#
_cell.length_a   1.000
_cell.length_b   1.000
_cell.length_c   1.000
_cell.angle_alpha   90.00
_cell.angle_beta   90.00
_cell.angle_gamma   90.00
#
_symmetry.space_group_name_H-M   'P 1'
#
loop_
_entity.id
_entity.type
_entity.pdbx_description
1 polymer ?
#
loop_
_entity_poly.entity_id
_entity_poly.type
_entity_poly.pdbx_seq_one_letter_code
_entity_poly.pdbx_strand_id
1 'polypeptide(L)'
;MGNPRTASKKKNEGADSELHAAARAGDLPAVQRICSSDPHAVNSRDKHSRTPLHLAAWSGHAEIVSYLCKNKADVGASAMDDTGAIHFASQKGHIEVVRILLSFGVSIKSTNRKGMTPLHFAIQGSHLELVKYLIRKGANLSSKTKTGETPLDLIKSEEMRSLINELEQSLKNKDQTTRSRTDEFPLKPSNAEDVKDVHAHGSCDQVDTDTDIDTDEKREKRKGDDDITQDSLPVPDAKKTKVSLAHLLAEDDIEEEL
;
A
#
# COMPACT_ATOMS: atom_id res chain seq x y z
N MET A 1 50.40 18.26 7.22
CA MET A 1 49.80 18.03 8.56
C MET A 1 48.36 17.58 8.34
N GLY A 2 47.98 16.45 8.91
CA GLY A 2 46.86 15.62 8.46
C GLY A 2 45.46 16.18 8.73
N ASN A 3 44.55 15.90 7.80
CA ASN A 3 43.11 16.11 7.92
C ASN A 3 42.51 15.15 8.97
N PRO A 4 41.68 15.62 9.92
CA PRO A 4 40.88 14.74 10.77
C PRO A 4 39.52 14.51 10.10
N ARG A 5 39.45 13.61 9.11
CA ARG A 5 38.19 13.08 8.58
C ARG A 5 38.18 11.58 8.72
N THR A 6 37.86 11.08 9.91
CA THR A 6 37.15 9.82 10.14
C THR A 6 36.84 9.71 11.64
N ALA A 7 35.76 10.33 12.10
CA ALA A 7 35.08 9.86 13.28
C ALA A 7 34.41 8.53 12.91
N SER A 8 35.16 7.45 13.13
CA SER A 8 34.73 6.08 12.95
C SER A 8 33.44 5.85 13.75
N LYS A 9 32.31 5.71 13.04
CA LYS A 9 31.08 5.10 13.55
C LYS A 9 31.45 3.73 14.12
N LYS A 10 31.68 3.65 15.44
CA LYS A 10 31.80 2.39 16.16
C LYS A 10 30.42 1.72 16.08
N LYS A 11 30.40 0.67 15.26
CA LYS A 11 29.32 -0.23 14.92
C LYS A 11 28.49 -0.61 16.17
N ASN A 12 27.20 -0.34 16.11
CA ASN A 12 26.19 -0.64 17.13
C ASN A 12 25.82 -2.15 17.17
N GLU A 13 26.79 -3.06 16.98
CA GLU A 13 26.51 -4.50 16.81
C GLU A 13 25.89 -5.15 18.07
N GLY A 14 26.03 -4.54 19.25
CA GLY A 14 25.46 -5.03 20.50
C GLY A 14 23.99 -4.64 20.71
N ALA A 15 23.66 -3.35 20.62
CA ALA A 15 22.32 -2.84 20.92
C ALA A 15 21.28 -3.24 19.87
N ASP A 16 21.66 -3.20 18.58
CA ASP A 16 20.79 -3.65 17.50
C ASP A 16 20.47 -5.14 17.71
N SER A 17 21.45 -5.97 18.08
CA SER A 17 21.20 -7.39 18.34
C SER A 17 20.33 -7.66 19.57
N GLU A 18 20.41 -6.81 20.60
CA GLU A 18 19.68 -7.01 21.86
C GLU A 18 18.17 -6.84 21.69
N LEU A 19 17.72 -5.76 21.04
CA LEU A 19 16.29 -5.55 20.80
C LEU A 19 15.70 -6.61 19.88
N HIS A 20 16.45 -7.04 18.86
CA HIS A 20 16.05 -8.14 17.99
C HIS A 20 15.92 -9.47 18.75
N ALA A 21 16.84 -9.76 19.68
CA ALA A 21 16.78 -10.95 20.51
C ALA A 21 15.58 -10.90 21.47
N ALA A 22 15.37 -9.78 22.15
CA ALA A 22 14.23 -9.58 23.05
C ALA A 22 12.89 -9.73 22.32
N ALA A 23 12.74 -9.08 21.15
CA ALA A 23 11.55 -9.19 20.32
C ALA A 23 11.29 -10.61 19.80
N ARG A 24 12.34 -11.39 19.52
CA ARG A 24 12.21 -12.81 19.13
C ARG A 24 11.84 -13.68 20.32
N ALA A 25 12.43 -13.44 21.48
CA ALA A 25 12.23 -14.23 22.69
C ALA A 25 10.86 -13.99 23.33
N GLY A 26 10.25 -12.83 23.12
CA GLY A 26 8.99 -12.47 23.78
C GLY A 26 9.17 -11.68 25.06
N ASP A 27 10.36 -11.12 25.29
CA ASP A 27 10.66 -10.37 26.50
C ASP A 27 10.17 -8.91 26.35
N LEU A 28 8.88 -8.71 26.66
CA LEU A 28 8.26 -7.38 26.64
C LEU A 28 8.97 -6.39 27.59
N PRO A 29 9.32 -6.73 28.84
CA PRO A 29 10.09 -5.84 29.71
C PRO A 29 11.41 -5.38 29.11
N ALA A 30 12.19 -6.28 28.50
CA ALA A 30 13.43 -5.90 27.83
C ALA A 30 13.19 -5.00 26.63
N VAL A 31 12.19 -5.31 25.79
CA VAL A 31 11.78 -4.45 24.66
C VAL A 31 11.42 -3.05 25.14
N GLN A 32 10.65 -2.93 26.21
CA GLN A 32 10.24 -1.64 26.78
C GLN A 32 11.43 -0.84 27.32
N ARG A 33 12.32 -1.47 28.09
CA ARG A 33 13.53 -0.81 28.61
C ARG A 33 14.42 -0.29 27.48
N ILE A 34 14.65 -1.11 26.45
CA ILE A 34 15.52 -0.74 25.33
C ILE A 34 14.87 0.38 24.52
N CYS A 35 13.58 0.27 24.19
CA CYS A 35 12.85 1.31 23.44
C CYS A 35 12.76 2.64 24.20
N SER A 36 12.70 2.59 25.54
CA SER A 36 12.71 3.79 26.39
C SER A 36 14.10 4.44 26.46
N SER A 37 15.17 3.64 26.31
CA SER A 37 16.55 4.12 26.37
C SER A 37 17.04 4.64 25.01
N ASP A 38 16.66 3.95 23.92
CA ASP A 38 17.00 4.31 22.55
C ASP A 38 15.77 4.16 21.63
N PRO A 39 15.05 5.26 21.37
CA PRO A 39 13.91 5.27 20.44
C PRO A 39 14.28 4.94 18.99
N HIS A 40 15.55 5.13 18.58
CA HIS A 40 15.98 4.83 17.22
C HIS A 40 16.18 3.33 16.98
N ALA A 41 16.37 2.54 18.03
CA ALA A 41 16.55 1.09 17.95
C ALA A 41 15.31 0.36 17.41
N VAL A 42 14.10 0.93 17.52
CA VAL A 42 12.84 0.31 17.08
C VAL A 42 12.85 -0.09 15.60
N ASN A 43 13.55 0.69 14.76
CA ASN A 43 13.67 0.45 13.32
C ASN A 43 15.07 -0.04 12.91
N SER A 44 15.88 -0.48 13.88
CA SER A 44 17.17 -1.11 13.62
C SER A 44 16.99 -2.33 12.72
N ARG A 45 18.00 -2.62 11.89
CA ARG A 45 17.95 -3.72 10.91
C ARG A 45 19.09 -4.69 11.13
N ASP A 46 18.78 -5.97 11.23
CA ASP A 46 19.78 -7.03 11.34
C ASP A 46 20.46 -7.36 10.00
N LYS A 47 21.33 -8.39 9.99
CA LYS A 47 22.06 -8.85 8.78
C LYS A 47 21.16 -9.32 7.63
N HIS A 48 19.90 -9.63 7.91
CA HIS A 48 18.89 -10.02 6.92
C HIS A 48 17.90 -8.88 6.64
N SER A 49 18.28 -7.66 7.05
CA SER A 49 17.47 -6.47 6.94
C SER A 49 16.12 -6.62 7.67
N ARG A 50 16.01 -7.49 8.67
CA ARG A 50 14.80 -7.64 9.50
C ARG A 50 14.84 -6.58 10.59
N THR A 51 13.68 -6.09 10.98
CA THR A 51 13.49 -5.21 12.15
C THR A 51 13.01 -6.02 13.36
N PRO A 52 13.04 -5.49 14.59
CA PRO A 52 12.44 -6.14 15.75
C PRO A 52 10.98 -6.55 15.52
N LEU A 53 10.21 -5.72 14.79
CA LEU A 53 8.83 -6.01 14.41
C LEU A 53 8.70 -7.29 13.56
N HIS A 54 9.62 -7.53 12.61
CA HIS A 54 9.62 -8.75 11.81
C HIS A 54 9.84 -10.00 12.68
N LEU A 55 10.71 -9.91 13.68
CA LEU A 55 11.01 -11.02 14.58
C LEU A 55 9.88 -11.30 15.56
N ALA A 56 9.29 -10.25 16.13
CA ALA A 56 8.09 -10.38 16.97
C ALA A 56 6.93 -10.99 16.17
N ALA A 57 6.76 -10.56 14.91
CA ALA A 57 5.74 -11.10 14.02
C ALA A 57 5.96 -12.57 13.64
N TRP A 58 7.22 -12.98 13.47
CA TRP A 58 7.58 -14.40 13.26
C TRP A 58 7.29 -15.25 14.51
N SER A 59 7.64 -14.75 15.68
CA SER A 59 7.45 -15.48 16.94
C SER A 59 6.00 -15.48 17.43
N GLY A 60 5.16 -14.56 16.96
CA GLY A 60 3.74 -14.49 17.34
C GLY A 60 3.45 -13.62 18.56
N HIS A 61 4.41 -12.79 18.99
CA HIS A 61 4.29 -11.99 20.20
C HIS A 61 3.45 -10.73 19.97
N ALA A 62 2.12 -10.91 19.98
CA ALA A 62 1.14 -9.86 19.69
C ALA A 62 1.32 -8.59 20.54
N GLU A 63 1.61 -8.75 21.83
CA GLU A 63 1.84 -7.63 22.76
C GLU A 63 3.05 -6.79 22.34
N ILE A 64 4.16 -7.44 21.98
CA ILE A 64 5.38 -6.76 21.50
C ILE A 64 5.11 -6.09 20.16
N VAL A 65 4.39 -6.74 19.24
CA VAL A 65 4.00 -6.13 17.96
C VAL A 65 3.19 -4.86 18.20
N SER A 66 2.19 -4.91 19.08
CA SER A 66 1.37 -3.75 19.46
C SER A 66 2.22 -2.64 20.07
N TYR A 67 3.12 -2.98 20.99
CA TYR A 67 4.03 -2.02 21.62
C TYR A 67 4.96 -1.36 20.61
N LEU A 68 5.60 -2.13 19.72
CA LEU A 68 6.50 -1.60 18.69
C LEU A 68 5.75 -0.68 17.72
N CYS A 69 4.56 -1.06 17.25
CA CYS A 69 3.74 -0.22 16.37
C CYS A 69 3.36 1.11 17.04
N LYS A 70 3.01 1.10 18.32
CA LYS A 70 2.74 2.34 19.09
C LYS A 70 3.99 3.22 19.25
N ASN A 71 5.17 2.62 19.31
CA ASN A 71 6.46 3.32 19.44
C ASN A 71 7.12 3.64 18.08
N LYS A 72 6.31 3.98 17.06
CA LYS A 72 6.77 4.42 15.73
C LYS A 72 7.62 3.38 14.97
N ALA A 73 7.38 2.09 15.20
CA ALA A 73 7.92 1.07 14.31
C ALA A 73 7.37 1.25 12.89
N ASP A 74 8.25 1.16 11.91
CA ASP A 74 7.87 1.16 10.50
C ASP A 74 7.21 -0.19 10.15
N VAL A 75 5.89 -0.19 10.15
CA VAL A 75 5.06 -1.35 9.76
C VAL A 75 5.18 -1.69 8.27
N GLY A 76 5.62 -0.73 7.44
CA GLY A 76 5.86 -0.90 6.02
C GLY A 76 7.28 -1.41 5.70
N ALA A 77 8.16 -1.49 6.70
CA ALA A 77 9.50 -2.01 6.52
C ALA A 77 9.42 -3.43 5.95
N SER A 78 10.14 -3.66 4.86
CA SER A 78 10.33 -4.99 4.28
C SER A 78 11.64 -5.58 4.76
N ALA A 79 11.73 -6.90 4.97
CA ALA A 79 13.00 -7.59 5.17
C ALA A 79 13.65 -7.98 3.83
N MET A 80 14.64 -8.88 3.86
CA MET A 80 15.16 -9.51 2.63
C MET A 80 14.02 -10.08 1.76
N ASP A 81 14.22 -10.03 0.44
CA ASP A 81 13.19 -10.40 -0.56
C ASP A 81 11.88 -9.62 -0.44
N ASP A 82 11.94 -8.37 0.02
CA ASP A 82 10.78 -7.49 0.23
C ASP A 82 9.71 -8.09 1.16
N THR A 83 10.13 -8.94 2.10
CA THR A 83 9.22 -9.67 2.98
C THR A 83 8.86 -8.82 4.20
N GLY A 84 7.70 -8.16 4.19
CA GLY A 84 7.19 -7.42 5.35
C GLY A 84 6.73 -8.30 6.53
N ALA A 85 6.54 -7.68 7.71
CA ALA A 85 6.16 -8.38 8.95
C ALA A 85 4.87 -9.21 8.84
N ILE A 86 3.88 -8.74 8.08
CA ILE A 86 2.62 -9.47 7.84
C ILE A 86 2.83 -10.80 7.12
N HIS A 87 3.83 -10.91 6.26
CA HIS A 87 4.15 -12.15 5.57
C HIS A 87 4.71 -13.20 6.54
N PHE A 88 5.60 -12.80 7.46
CA PHE A 88 6.13 -13.69 8.49
C PHE A 88 5.04 -14.18 9.46
N ALA A 89 4.20 -13.26 9.93
CA ALA A 89 3.05 -13.62 10.77
C ALA A 89 2.11 -14.59 10.02
N SER A 90 1.90 -14.37 8.72
CA SER A 90 1.02 -15.21 7.92
C SER A 90 1.59 -16.60 7.66
N GLN A 91 2.90 -16.71 7.44
CA GLN A 91 3.58 -17.99 7.28
C GLN A 91 3.49 -18.86 8.54
N LYS A 92 3.46 -18.22 9.72
CA LYS A 92 3.37 -18.90 11.01
C LYS A 92 1.96 -19.04 11.56
N GLY A 93 0.97 -18.43 10.92
CA GLY A 93 -0.44 -18.58 11.30
C GLY A 93 -0.86 -17.70 12.48
N HIS A 94 -0.08 -16.65 12.79
CA HIS A 94 -0.33 -15.79 13.94
C HIS A 94 -1.44 -14.77 13.64
N ILE A 95 -2.69 -15.21 13.75
CA ILE A 95 -3.88 -14.42 13.40
C ILE A 95 -3.92 -13.10 14.16
N GLU A 96 -3.64 -13.12 15.46
CA GLU A 96 -3.72 -11.90 16.28
C GLU A 96 -2.67 -10.86 15.86
N VAL A 97 -1.46 -11.30 15.52
CA VAL A 97 -0.42 -10.42 14.95
C VAL A 97 -0.89 -9.84 13.61
N VAL A 98 -1.48 -10.65 12.74
CA VAL A 98 -2.00 -10.16 11.45
C VAL A 98 -3.12 -9.13 11.66
N ARG A 99 -4.01 -9.34 12.64
CA ARG A 99 -5.07 -8.39 12.99
C ARG A 99 -4.48 -7.04 13.42
N ILE A 100 -3.49 -7.07 14.29
CA ILE A 100 -2.79 -5.86 14.76
C ILE A 100 -2.11 -5.14 13.59
N LEU A 101 -1.35 -5.87 12.76
CA LEU A 101 -0.67 -5.25 11.62
C LEU A 101 -1.65 -4.60 10.63
N LEU A 102 -2.80 -5.23 10.36
CA LEU A 102 -3.84 -4.64 9.52
C LEU A 102 -4.49 -3.40 10.16
N SER A 103 -4.65 -3.35 11.49
CA SER A 103 -5.19 -2.16 12.16
C SER A 103 -4.22 -0.97 12.13
N PHE A 104 -2.92 -1.22 12.00
CA PHE A 104 -1.90 -0.19 11.80
C PHE A 104 -1.69 0.20 10.32
N GLY A 105 -2.60 -0.19 9.43
CA GLY A 105 -2.60 0.27 8.03
C GLY A 105 -1.74 -0.56 7.07
N VAL A 106 -1.24 -1.73 7.47
CA VAL A 106 -0.55 -2.63 6.54
C VAL A 106 -1.55 -3.14 5.49
N SER A 107 -1.18 -3.06 4.22
CA SER A 107 -2.02 -3.55 3.13
C SER A 107 -2.04 -5.08 3.09
N ILE A 108 -3.25 -5.65 3.08
CA ILE A 108 -3.48 -7.09 2.84
C ILE A 108 -3.01 -7.54 1.45
N LYS A 109 -2.86 -6.59 0.52
CA LYS A 109 -2.40 -6.82 -0.86
C LYS A 109 -0.89 -6.66 -1.02
N SER A 110 -0.15 -6.43 0.08
CA SER A 110 1.31 -6.35 0.03
C SER A 110 1.88 -7.62 -0.59
N THR A 111 2.91 -7.47 -1.41
CA THR A 111 3.59 -8.58 -2.08
C THR A 111 5.07 -8.53 -1.81
N ASN A 112 5.67 -9.68 -1.57
CA ASN A 112 7.12 -9.79 -1.49
C ASN A 112 7.77 -9.81 -2.90
N ARG A 113 9.09 -9.97 -2.95
CA ARG A 113 9.87 -10.07 -4.19
C ARG A 113 9.47 -11.24 -5.08
N LYS A 114 8.76 -12.24 -4.59
CA LYS A 114 8.20 -13.36 -5.39
C LYS A 114 6.76 -13.10 -5.84
N GLY A 115 6.19 -11.93 -5.58
CA GLY A 115 4.79 -11.63 -5.86
C GLY A 115 3.82 -12.34 -4.91
N MET A 116 4.32 -12.94 -3.81
CA MET A 116 3.48 -13.65 -2.86
C MET A 116 2.84 -12.66 -1.89
N THR A 117 1.53 -12.77 -1.74
CA THR A 117 0.73 -12.02 -0.75
C THR A 117 0.68 -12.75 0.60
N PRO A 118 0.22 -12.11 1.69
CA PRO A 118 -0.03 -12.77 2.98
C PRO A 118 -0.88 -14.05 2.86
N LEU A 119 -1.85 -14.06 1.93
CA LEU A 119 -2.70 -15.21 1.68
C LEU A 119 -1.92 -16.42 1.14
N HIS A 120 -0.96 -16.21 0.24
CA HIS A 120 -0.10 -17.29 -0.27
C HIS A 120 0.69 -17.94 0.88
N PHE A 121 1.25 -17.12 1.78
CA PHE A 121 1.99 -17.61 2.95
C PHE A 121 1.09 -18.36 3.94
N ALA A 122 -0.13 -17.89 4.19
CA ALA A 122 -1.10 -18.57 5.06
C ALA A 122 -1.48 -19.95 4.51
N ILE A 123 -1.66 -20.07 3.19
CA ILE A 123 -1.95 -21.34 2.51
C ILE A 123 -0.76 -22.29 2.57
N GLN A 124 0.46 -21.80 2.29
CA GLN A 124 1.67 -22.62 2.40
C GLN A 124 1.91 -23.14 3.82
N GLY A 125 1.51 -22.38 4.84
CA GLY A 125 1.56 -22.78 6.24
C GLY A 125 0.37 -23.63 6.70
N SER A 126 -0.61 -23.91 5.83
CA SER A 126 -1.85 -24.65 6.14
C SER A 126 -2.70 -24.03 7.26
N HIS A 127 -2.69 -22.70 7.39
CA HIS A 127 -3.38 -21.98 8.48
C HIS A 127 -4.83 -21.64 8.13
N LEU A 128 -5.73 -22.62 8.25
CA LEU A 128 -7.15 -22.53 7.86
C LEU A 128 -7.86 -21.29 8.41
N GLU A 129 -7.77 -21.04 9.72
CA GLU A 129 -8.44 -19.92 10.37
C GLU A 129 -7.90 -18.56 9.90
N LEU A 130 -6.60 -18.46 9.64
CA LEU A 130 -6.01 -17.26 9.07
C LEU A 130 -6.48 -17.02 7.64
N VAL A 131 -6.57 -18.07 6.82
CA VAL A 131 -7.08 -18.01 5.45
C VAL A 131 -8.53 -17.51 5.44
N LYS A 132 -9.40 -18.07 6.30
CA LYS A 132 -10.79 -17.59 6.45
C LYS A 132 -10.83 -16.10 6.76
N TYR A 133 -10.01 -15.66 7.71
CA TYR A 133 -9.94 -14.26 8.12
C TYR A 133 -9.47 -13.34 6.98
N LEU A 134 -8.40 -13.71 6.27
CA LEU A 134 -7.85 -12.91 5.17
C LEU A 134 -8.85 -12.78 4.00
N ILE A 135 -9.53 -13.85 3.62
CA ILE A 135 -10.55 -13.83 2.56
C ILE A 135 -11.71 -12.92 2.95
N ARG A 136 -12.17 -13.02 4.20
CA ARG A 136 -13.27 -12.18 4.72
C ARG A 136 -12.89 -10.69 4.80
N LYS A 137 -11.59 -10.39 4.90
CA LYS A 137 -11.03 -9.03 4.79
C LYS A 137 -10.77 -8.57 3.35
N GLY A 138 -11.13 -9.37 2.34
CA GLY A 138 -11.00 -9.01 0.93
C GLY A 138 -9.64 -9.31 0.32
N ALA A 139 -8.91 -10.32 0.84
CA ALA A 139 -7.70 -10.81 0.17
C ALA A 139 -8.04 -11.34 -1.23
N ASN A 140 -7.22 -11.00 -2.21
CA ASN A 140 -7.45 -11.40 -3.59
C ASN A 140 -7.02 -12.86 -3.83
N LEU A 141 -7.99 -13.71 -4.16
CA LEU A 141 -7.80 -15.13 -4.51
C LEU A 141 -7.24 -15.34 -5.93
N SER A 142 -7.25 -14.30 -6.77
CA SER A 142 -6.73 -14.33 -8.14
C SER A 142 -5.32 -13.75 -8.28
N SER A 143 -4.72 -13.26 -7.19
CA SER A 143 -3.38 -12.67 -7.20
C SER A 143 -2.35 -13.72 -7.60
N LYS A 144 -1.60 -13.49 -8.69
CA LYS A 144 -0.56 -14.42 -9.13
C LYS A 144 0.79 -14.10 -8.53
N THR A 145 1.54 -15.12 -8.16
CA THR A 145 2.98 -15.00 -7.87
C THR A 145 3.77 -14.73 -9.15
N LYS A 146 5.07 -14.46 -9.02
CA LYS A 146 5.97 -14.31 -10.18
C LYS A 146 6.11 -15.59 -11.01
N THR A 147 5.84 -16.76 -10.43
CA THR A 147 5.79 -18.05 -11.14
C THR A 147 4.45 -18.28 -11.84
N GLY A 148 3.48 -17.37 -11.67
CA GLY A 148 2.14 -17.46 -12.26
C GLY A 148 1.14 -18.28 -11.44
N GLU A 149 1.54 -18.77 -10.27
CA GLU A 149 0.71 -19.58 -9.38
C GLU A 149 -0.29 -18.69 -8.65
N THR A 150 -1.54 -19.13 -8.57
CA THR A 150 -2.58 -18.52 -7.74
C THR A 150 -2.56 -19.13 -6.33
N PRO A 151 -3.21 -18.49 -5.34
CA PRO A 151 -3.44 -19.07 -4.02
C PRO A 151 -4.02 -20.48 -4.07
N LEU A 152 -4.95 -20.72 -5.01
CA LEU A 152 -5.59 -22.02 -5.23
C LEU A 152 -4.64 -23.10 -5.74
N ASP A 153 -3.64 -22.72 -6.53
CA ASP A 153 -2.63 -23.65 -7.08
C ASP A 153 -1.64 -24.11 -6.00
N LEU A 154 -1.44 -23.31 -4.96
CA LEU A 154 -0.54 -23.65 -3.84
C LEU A 154 -1.19 -24.55 -2.78
N ILE A 155 -2.50 -24.79 -2.87
CA ILE A 155 -3.22 -25.61 -1.89
C ILE A 155 -2.81 -27.07 -2.05
N LYS A 156 -2.36 -27.66 -0.94
CA LYS A 156 -1.98 -29.09 -0.90
C LYS A 156 -3.05 -29.96 -0.25
N SER A 157 -3.96 -29.38 0.54
CA SER A 157 -4.99 -30.12 1.28
C SER A 157 -6.38 -29.87 0.71
N GLU A 158 -7.17 -30.94 0.61
CA GLU A 158 -8.54 -30.85 0.10
C GLU A 158 -9.44 -30.03 1.04
N GLU A 159 -9.19 -30.08 2.34
CA GLU A 159 -9.92 -29.29 3.34
C GLU A 159 -9.79 -27.78 3.09
N MET A 160 -8.57 -27.30 2.82
CA MET A 160 -8.33 -25.88 2.53
C MET A 160 -8.95 -25.48 1.19
N ARG A 161 -8.92 -26.38 0.19
CA ARG A 161 -9.56 -26.15 -1.11
C ARG A 161 -11.07 -26.01 -0.95
N SER A 162 -11.70 -26.93 -0.22
CA SER A 162 -13.13 -26.91 0.08
C SER A 162 -13.54 -25.63 0.78
N LEU A 163 -12.80 -25.23 1.81
CA LEU A 163 -13.04 -24.00 2.57
C LEU A 163 -12.96 -22.73 1.72
N ILE A 164 -11.95 -22.62 0.85
CA ILE A 164 -11.81 -21.44 -0.01
C ILE A 164 -12.95 -21.38 -1.03
N ASN A 165 -13.31 -22.51 -1.64
CA ASN A 165 -14.43 -22.59 -2.57
C ASN A 165 -15.77 -22.23 -1.90
N GLU A 166 -16.01 -22.74 -0.69
CA GLU A 166 -17.21 -22.43 0.09
C GLU A 166 -17.29 -20.93 0.41
N LEU A 167 -16.19 -20.33 0.86
CA LEU A 167 -16.12 -18.90 1.13
C LEU A 167 -16.35 -18.06 -0.12
N GLU A 168 -15.79 -18.47 -1.27
CA GLU A 168 -15.99 -17.78 -2.55
C GLU A 168 -17.46 -17.81 -2.98
N GLN A 169 -18.12 -18.97 -2.87
CA GLN A 169 -19.55 -19.12 -3.16
C GLN A 169 -20.41 -18.26 -2.21
N SER A 170 -20.08 -18.28 -0.91
CA SER A 170 -20.79 -17.48 0.10
C SER A 170 -20.70 -15.97 -0.19
N LEU A 171 -19.56 -15.49 -0.71
CA LEU A 171 -19.39 -14.09 -1.12
C LEU A 171 -20.18 -13.78 -2.39
N LYS A 172 -20.14 -14.64 -3.42
CA LYS A 172 -20.90 -14.45 -4.68
C LYS A 172 -22.41 -14.40 -4.47
N ASN A 173 -22.95 -15.21 -3.55
CA ASN A 173 -24.38 -15.27 -3.29
C ASN A 173 -24.93 -14.01 -2.58
N LYS A 174 -24.10 -13.31 -1.78
CA LYS A 174 -24.51 -12.06 -1.11
C LYS A 174 -24.74 -10.91 -2.07
N ASP A 175 -24.04 -10.88 -3.21
CA ASP A 175 -24.19 -9.84 -4.24
C ASP A 175 -25.45 -10.01 -5.11
N GLN A 176 -26.15 -11.15 -5.00
CA GLN A 176 -27.42 -11.40 -5.71
C GLN A 176 -28.64 -10.99 -4.88
N THR A 177 -28.60 -11.13 -3.54
CA THR A 177 -29.72 -10.76 -2.64
C THR A 177 -29.91 -9.24 -2.50
N THR A 178 -28.89 -8.44 -2.80
CA THR A 178 -28.98 -6.96 -2.75
C THR A 178 -29.44 -6.31 -4.05
N ARG A 179 -29.52 -7.08 -5.16
CA ARG A 179 -29.99 -6.57 -6.46
C ARG A 179 -31.50 -6.75 -6.70
N SER A 180 -32.19 -7.54 -5.88
CA SER A 180 -33.63 -7.81 -6.04
C SER A 180 -34.55 -6.86 -5.25
N ARG A 181 -34.12 -5.63 -4.97
CA ARG A 181 -34.92 -4.63 -4.22
C ARG A 181 -34.95 -3.23 -4.84
N THR A 182 -34.69 -3.12 -6.14
CA THR A 182 -35.21 -2.00 -6.93
C THR A 182 -36.55 -2.45 -7.50
N ASP A 183 -37.60 -2.30 -6.69
CA ASP A 183 -38.97 -2.42 -7.17
C ASP A 183 -39.19 -1.47 -8.34
N GLU A 184 -39.93 -1.99 -9.31
CA GLU A 184 -40.29 -1.44 -10.60
C GLU A 184 -40.88 -0.02 -10.50
N PHE A 185 -40.40 0.89 -11.34
CA PHE A 185 -41.22 1.98 -11.87
C PHE A 185 -41.30 1.80 -13.40
N PRO A 186 -42.40 1.28 -13.94
CA PRO A 186 -42.57 1.17 -15.38
C PRO A 186 -42.99 2.54 -15.93
N LEU A 187 -42.08 3.24 -16.59
CA LEU A 187 -42.44 4.35 -17.46
C LEU A 187 -43.14 3.77 -18.69
N LYS A 188 -44.44 4.06 -18.81
CA LYS A 188 -45.29 3.73 -19.96
C LYS A 188 -44.69 4.29 -21.26
N PRO A 189 -44.77 3.57 -22.39
CA PRO A 189 -44.58 4.16 -23.71
C PRO A 189 -45.87 4.88 -24.14
N SER A 190 -45.85 6.20 -24.24
CA SER A 190 -46.92 6.98 -24.87
C SER A 190 -46.58 7.23 -26.34
N ASN A 191 -47.04 6.33 -27.22
CA ASN A 191 -47.31 6.69 -28.61
C ASN A 191 -48.64 7.45 -28.66
N ALA A 192 -48.63 8.63 -29.27
CA ALA A 192 -49.81 9.25 -29.85
C ALA A 192 -49.39 9.88 -31.18
N GLU A 193 -49.92 9.30 -32.26
CA GLU A 193 -49.89 9.87 -33.61
C GLU A 193 -50.87 11.04 -33.74
N ASP A 194 -50.73 11.74 -34.88
CA ASP A 194 -51.67 12.65 -35.55
C ASP A 194 -51.89 14.08 -34.98
N VAL A 195 -51.48 15.12 -35.72
CA VAL A 195 -52.32 15.78 -36.76
C VAL A 195 -51.60 16.92 -37.53
N LYS A 196 -51.54 16.77 -38.87
CA LYS A 196 -51.89 17.70 -39.98
C LYS A 196 -51.15 19.05 -40.21
N ASP A 197 -50.56 19.14 -41.43
CA ASP A 197 -50.60 20.19 -42.50
C ASP A 197 -50.90 21.67 -42.11
N VAL A 198 -50.44 22.75 -42.78
CA VAL A 198 -50.39 23.10 -44.22
C VAL A 198 -49.58 24.44 -44.40
N HIS A 199 -48.72 24.56 -45.45
CA HIS A 199 -48.41 25.73 -46.34
C HIS A 199 -48.18 27.17 -45.77
N ALA A 200 -47.33 28.09 -46.28
CA ALA A 200 -46.43 28.21 -47.45
C ALA A 200 -45.66 29.57 -47.40
N HIS A 201 -44.75 29.77 -48.38
CA HIS A 201 -44.07 31.01 -48.86
C HIS A 201 -42.92 31.59 -48.02
N GLY A 202 -41.74 31.94 -48.55
CA GLY A 202 -41.22 31.95 -49.91
C GLY A 202 -39.86 32.70 -49.98
N SER A 203 -39.10 32.42 -51.05
CA SER A 203 -37.99 33.20 -51.66
C SER A 203 -36.66 33.37 -50.88
N CYS A 204 -35.58 32.78 -51.42
CA CYS A 204 -34.49 33.41 -52.22
C CYS A 204 -33.43 34.05 -51.28
N ASP A 205 -32.12 33.78 -51.38
CA ASP A 205 -31.27 33.88 -52.57
C ASP A 205 -30.03 32.97 -52.50
N GLN A 206 -29.54 32.65 -53.69
CA GLN A 206 -28.25 32.03 -53.99
C GLN A 206 -27.08 32.94 -53.58
N VAL A 207 -25.94 32.34 -53.22
CA VAL A 207 -24.64 32.65 -53.84
C VAL A 207 -23.66 31.51 -53.56
N ASP A 208 -23.16 30.95 -54.66
CA ASP A 208 -22.02 30.04 -54.75
C ASP A 208 -20.73 30.73 -54.31
N THR A 209 -19.81 29.98 -53.70
CA THR A 209 -18.39 30.01 -54.07
C THR A 209 -17.72 28.71 -53.63
N ASP A 210 -17.47 27.85 -54.61
CA ASP A 210 -16.42 26.83 -54.60
C ASP A 210 -15.05 27.49 -54.47
N THR A 211 -14.15 26.91 -53.67
CA THR A 211 -12.73 26.80 -54.02
C THR A 211 -12.09 25.68 -53.19
N ASP A 212 -11.89 24.53 -53.85
CA ASP A 212 -10.79 23.62 -53.57
C ASP A 212 -9.43 24.32 -53.77
N ILE A 213 -8.38 23.91 -53.06
CA ILE A 213 -6.97 23.77 -53.53
C ILE A 213 -6.19 23.02 -52.43
N ASP A 214 -6.01 21.73 -52.66
CA ASP A 214 -4.74 21.03 -52.87
C ASP A 214 -3.43 21.42 -52.14
N THR A 215 -2.87 20.38 -51.52
CA THR A 215 -1.50 19.83 -51.63
C THR A 215 -0.23 20.62 -51.26
N ASP A 216 0.57 19.91 -50.46
CA ASP A 216 1.97 19.51 -50.72
C ASP A 216 3.17 20.13 -49.99
N GLU A 217 4.09 19.18 -49.76
CA GLU A 217 5.55 19.26 -49.72
C GLU A 217 6.34 20.01 -48.62
N LYS A 218 6.96 19.17 -47.77
CA LYS A 218 8.41 18.95 -47.60
C LYS A 218 9.39 20.13 -47.42
N ARG A 219 10.38 19.78 -46.58
CA ARG A 219 11.79 20.24 -46.53
C ARG A 219 11.95 21.59 -45.82
N GLU A 220 12.87 21.78 -44.87
CA GLU A 220 14.31 21.75 -45.14
C GLU A 220 15.15 21.69 -43.84
N LYS A 221 16.28 20.97 -43.91
CA LYS A 221 17.38 20.94 -42.93
C LYS A 221 18.34 22.11 -43.16
N ARG A 222 18.83 22.80 -42.11
CA ARG A 222 20.15 23.47 -41.98
C ARG A 222 20.41 23.58 -40.46
N LYS A 223 21.48 23.11 -39.78
CA LYS A 223 22.96 23.14 -39.90
C LYS A 223 23.59 24.54 -39.81
N GLY A 224 24.49 24.72 -38.83
CA GLY A 224 25.26 25.92 -38.45
C GLY A 224 25.11 26.12 -36.94
N ASP A 225 25.95 25.58 -36.06
CA ASP A 225 27.34 25.96 -35.75
C ASP A 225 27.48 27.48 -35.54
N ASP A 226 27.61 27.91 -34.28
CA ASP A 226 28.50 29.01 -33.87
C ASP A 226 28.79 28.93 -32.37
N ASP A 227 30.08 28.96 -32.09
CA ASP A 227 30.82 28.99 -30.82
C ASP A 227 30.62 30.34 -30.09
N ILE A 228 31.17 30.46 -28.88
CA ILE A 228 31.65 31.68 -28.18
C ILE A 228 31.13 31.86 -26.73
N THR A 229 32.08 31.60 -25.82
CA THR A 229 32.34 32.13 -24.46
C THR A 229 31.58 31.66 -23.22
N GLN A 230 32.43 31.29 -22.26
CA GLN A 230 32.21 31.23 -20.83
C GLN A 230 31.83 32.61 -20.26
N ASP A 231 30.89 32.63 -19.30
CA ASP A 231 31.13 33.39 -18.07
C ASP A 231 30.16 32.97 -16.94
N SER A 232 30.76 32.78 -15.76
CA SER A 232 30.24 33.16 -14.44
C SER A 232 28.87 32.66 -13.93
N LEU A 233 28.95 31.80 -12.90
CA LEU A 233 27.92 31.43 -11.92
C LEU A 233 27.27 32.65 -11.25
N PRO A 234 25.99 32.52 -10.83
CA PRO A 234 25.56 33.10 -9.57
C PRO A 234 24.88 32.05 -8.66
N VAL A 235 25.47 31.85 -7.48
CA VAL A 235 24.81 31.30 -6.29
C VAL A 235 23.84 32.36 -5.74
N PRO A 236 22.61 31.99 -5.34
CA PRO A 236 21.85 32.82 -4.42
C PRO A 236 21.77 32.19 -3.02
N ASP A 237 22.08 33.06 -2.07
CA ASP A 237 22.23 32.91 -0.64
C ASP A 237 21.06 32.31 0.14
N ALA A 238 21.45 31.68 1.24
CA ALA A 238 20.64 31.44 2.42
C ALA A 238 20.15 32.76 3.04
N LYS A 239 18.84 32.86 3.32
CA LYS A 239 18.24 33.59 4.45
C LYS A 239 16.72 33.40 4.46
N LYS A 240 16.16 33.23 5.68
CA LYS A 240 14.74 33.06 6.06
C LYS A 240 14.32 31.57 6.04
N THR A 241 13.86 30.96 7.12
CA THR A 241 12.86 31.46 8.07
C THR A 241 13.04 30.79 9.44
N LYS A 242 13.29 31.57 10.49
CA LYS A 242 13.02 31.15 11.88
C LYS A 242 11.50 31.12 12.03
N VAL A 243 10.89 29.95 12.10
CA VAL A 243 9.50 29.84 12.57
C VAL A 243 9.54 29.55 14.07
N SER A 244 8.81 30.39 14.77
CA SER A 244 8.76 30.55 16.23
C SER A 244 8.23 29.30 16.94
N LEU A 245 8.97 28.84 17.95
CA LEU A 245 8.64 27.75 18.88
C LEU A 245 7.78 28.28 20.05
N ALA A 246 6.55 28.75 19.79
CA ALA A 246 5.75 29.39 20.85
C ALA A 246 4.21 29.27 20.73
N HIS A 247 3.63 28.23 20.11
CA HIS A 247 2.16 28.14 20.02
C HIS A 247 1.60 26.70 19.98
N LEU A 248 1.99 25.83 20.91
CA LEU A 248 1.35 24.51 21.05
C LEU A 248 1.31 24.00 22.50
N LEU A 249 1.03 24.93 23.42
CA LEU A 249 0.55 24.63 24.77
C LEU A 249 -0.86 25.19 24.87
N ALA A 250 -1.77 24.42 25.48
CA ALA A 250 -3.24 24.53 25.51
C ALA A 250 -3.89 23.72 24.37
N GLU A 251 -4.82 22.78 24.56
CA GLU A 251 -5.62 22.30 25.69
C GLU A 251 -6.09 20.89 25.25
N ASP A 252 -6.22 19.94 26.18
CA ASP A 252 -7.33 18.98 26.19
C ASP A 252 -7.33 18.35 27.58
N ASP A 253 -8.16 18.98 28.40
CA ASP A 253 -8.43 18.65 29.79
C ASP A 253 -8.93 17.22 29.95
N ILE A 254 -8.42 16.62 31.01
CA ILE A 254 -8.88 15.39 31.62
C ILE A 254 -10.13 15.75 32.43
N GLU A 255 -11.29 15.19 32.07
CA GLU A 255 -12.36 14.97 33.03
C GLU A 255 -12.64 13.46 33.16
N GLU A 256 -12.30 12.98 34.37
CA GLU A 256 -12.80 11.78 35.02
C GLU A 256 -14.30 11.91 35.39
N GLU A 257 -14.90 10.77 35.75
CA GLU A 257 -16.19 10.57 36.43
C GLU A 257 -17.47 10.50 35.57
N LEU A 258 -17.88 9.27 35.21
CA LEU A 258 -18.93 8.49 35.89
C LEU A 258 -19.15 7.13 35.19
#